data_AF-A0A9D7PYB8-F1
#
_entry.id   AF-A0A9D7PYB8-F1
#
_cell.length_a   1.000
_cell.length_b   1.000
_cell.length_c   1.000
_cell.angle_alpha   90.00
_cell.angle_beta   90.00
_cell.angle_gamma   90.00
#
_symmetry.space_group_name_H-M   'P 1'
#
loop_
_entity.id
_entity.type
_entity.pdbx_description
1 polymer ?
#
loop_
_entity_poly.entity_id
_entity_poly.type
_entity_poly.pdbx_seq_one_letter_code
_entity_poly.pdbx_strand_id
1 'polypeptide(L)'
;MTDVSAAFGKTQVSVKITTHEVDIGKPSDPRPEKILSSCTFSRIPCSPVDYMEISVNNNALFVARSVYADLADVGVASLRQKKKGQFVLTLGGGDASESYTVEVTFDENLVRQRTLMSNEAKQVMQRTTYFASQSMDK
;
A
#
# COMPACT_ATOMS: atom_id res chain seq x y z
N MET A 1 -4.70 11.69 4.36
CA MET A 1 -3.23 11.54 4.41
C MET A 1 -2.88 10.74 5.64
N THR A 2 -2.06 9.70 5.47
CA THR A 2 -1.61 8.81 6.55
C THR A 2 -0.08 8.79 6.54
N ASP A 3 0.53 9.10 7.68
CA ASP A 3 1.97 9.10 7.86
C ASP A 3 2.35 8.06 8.91
N VAL A 4 3.32 7.21 8.61
CA VAL A 4 3.89 6.26 9.56
C VAL A 4 5.41 6.34 9.52
N SER A 5 6.02 6.42 10.70
CA SER A 5 7.48 6.48 10.84
C SER A 5 7.96 5.59 11.97
N ALA A 6 9.12 4.97 11.80
CA ALA A 6 9.76 4.15 12.80
C ALA A 6 11.29 4.30 12.73
N ALA A 7 11.93 4.16 13.90
CA ALA A 7 13.39 4.09 14.01
C ALA A 7 13.81 2.66 14.34
N PHE A 8 14.73 2.11 13.55
CA PHE A 8 15.30 0.78 13.73
C PHE A 8 16.81 0.91 13.93
N GLY A 9 17.23 1.02 15.20
CA GLY A 9 18.59 1.39 15.55
C GLY A 9 18.90 2.81 15.10
N LYS A 10 19.90 2.96 14.22
CA LYS A 10 20.27 4.25 13.60
C LYS A 10 19.49 4.57 12.32
N THR A 11 18.66 3.64 11.84
CA THR A 11 17.94 3.81 10.58
C THR A 11 16.56 4.42 10.83
N GLN A 12 16.26 5.53 10.18
CA GLN A 12 14.92 6.13 10.19
C GLN A 12 14.16 5.69 8.94
N VAL A 13 12.91 5.27 9.11
CA VAL A 13 12.04 4.89 8.02
C VAL A 13 10.75 5.69 8.14
N SER A 14 10.30 6.29 7.05
CA SER A 14 9.02 6.99 6.97
C SER A 14 8.26 6.60 5.72
N VAL A 15 6.94 6.56 5.84
CA VAL A 15 6.01 6.29 4.74
C VAL A 15 4.89 7.31 4.81
N LYS A 16 4.56 7.88 3.66
CA LYS A 16 3.41 8.77 3.49
C LYS A 16 2.45 8.17 2.47
N ILE A 17 1.17 8.21 2.79
CA ILE A 17 0.10 7.69 1.95
C ILE A 17 -0.93 8.80 1.74
N THR A 18 -1.11 9.18 0.48
CA THR A 18 -2.10 10.17 0.08
C THR A 18 -3.32 9.46 -0.47
N THR A 19 -4.48 9.88 0.02
CA THR A 19 -5.79 9.40 -0.41
C THR A 19 -6.71 10.58 -0.62
N HIS A 20 -7.73 10.40 -1.45
CA HIS A 20 -8.88 11.29 -1.54
C HIS A 20 -10.16 10.49 -1.26
N GLU A 21 -11.27 11.19 -1.06
CA GLU A 21 -12.59 10.56 -0.94
C GLU A 21 -13.31 10.61 -2.29
N VAL A 22 -13.90 9.48 -2.68
CA VAL A 22 -14.75 9.34 -3.86
C VAL A 22 -16.11 8.86 -3.40
N ASP A 23 -17.13 9.65 -3.72
CA ASP A 23 -18.49 9.18 -3.58
C ASP A 23 -18.77 8.14 -4.67
N ILE A 24 -19.03 6.91 -4.23
CA ILE A 24 -19.37 5.77 -5.09
C ILE A 24 -20.88 5.47 -5.01
N GLY A 25 -21.67 6.37 -4.42
CA GLY A 25 -23.09 6.18 -4.16
C GLY A 25 -23.35 5.10 -3.11
N LYS A 26 -24.63 4.82 -2.87
CA LYS A 26 -25.10 3.69 -2.07
C LYS A 26 -25.57 2.56 -2.97
N PRO A 27 -25.66 1.31 -2.47
CA PRO A 27 -26.25 0.20 -3.22
C PRO A 27 -27.68 0.46 -3.72
N SER A 28 -28.41 1.38 -3.06
CA SER A 28 -29.77 1.81 -3.43
C SER A 28 -29.83 2.87 -4.52
N ASP A 29 -28.72 3.50 -4.86
CA ASP A 29 -28.68 4.66 -5.75
C ASP A 29 -28.55 4.20 -7.23
N PRO A 30 -28.95 5.04 -8.21
CA PRO A 30 -28.58 4.84 -9.61
C PRO A 30 -27.07 4.68 -9.75
N ARG A 31 -26.62 3.85 -10.70
CA ARG A 31 -25.20 3.55 -10.90
C ARG A 31 -24.35 4.84 -10.93
N PRO A 32 -23.34 4.98 -10.05
CA PRO A 32 -22.54 6.19 -9.97
C PRO A 32 -21.75 6.43 -11.27
N GLU A 33 -21.46 7.69 -11.59
CA GLU A 33 -20.67 8.06 -12.77
C GLU A 33 -19.22 7.57 -12.69
N LYS A 34 -18.69 7.40 -11.48
CA LYS A 34 -17.32 6.93 -11.22
C LYS A 34 -17.35 5.56 -10.56
N ILE A 35 -16.71 4.60 -11.20
CA ILE A 35 -16.50 3.25 -10.66
C ILE A 35 -14.99 3.02 -10.64
N LEU A 36 -14.44 2.89 -9.45
CA LEU A 36 -13.05 2.50 -9.25
C LEU A 36 -13.00 1.04 -8.84
N SER A 37 -12.17 0.24 -9.52
CA SER A 37 -12.05 -1.20 -9.24
C SER A 37 -11.50 -1.49 -7.84
N SER A 38 -10.84 -0.53 -7.20
CA SER A 38 -10.35 -0.63 -5.82
C SER A 38 -11.43 -0.35 -4.77
N CYS A 39 -12.58 0.21 -5.17
CA CYS A 39 -13.68 0.54 -4.26
C CYS A 39 -14.73 -0.57 -4.27
N THR A 40 -14.85 -1.31 -3.17
CA THR A 40 -15.72 -2.50 -3.06
C THR A 40 -17.01 -2.25 -2.27
N PHE A 41 -17.37 -0.98 -2.04
CA PHE A 41 -18.45 -0.56 -1.12
C PHE A 41 -18.21 -0.91 0.36
N SER A 42 -16.97 -1.28 0.73
CA SER A 42 -16.53 -1.43 2.12
C SER A 42 -16.64 -0.14 2.95
N ARG A 43 -16.54 1.01 2.28
CA ARG A 43 -16.73 2.33 2.86
C ARG A 43 -17.38 3.25 1.84
N ILE A 44 -18.31 4.08 2.32
CA ILE A 44 -18.91 5.18 1.54
C ILE A 44 -18.75 6.46 2.37
N PRO A 45 -18.02 7.48 1.87
CA PRO A 45 -17.29 7.51 0.61
C PRO A 45 -16.05 6.58 0.65
N CYS A 46 -15.69 6.03 -0.51
CA CYS A 46 -14.48 5.22 -0.67
C CYS A 46 -13.23 6.10 -0.63
N SER A 47 -12.11 5.60 -0.11
CA SER A 47 -10.84 6.33 -0.11
C SER A 47 -9.71 5.58 -0.81
N PRO A 48 -9.58 5.69 -2.16
CA PRO A 48 -8.47 5.09 -2.90
C PRO A 48 -7.13 5.75 -2.55
N VAL A 49 -6.04 4.98 -2.68
CA VAL A 49 -4.67 5.49 -2.53
C VAL A 49 -4.17 6.08 -3.85
N ASP A 50 -3.91 7.38 -3.84
CA ASP A 50 -3.40 8.13 -5.01
C ASP A 50 -1.90 7.99 -5.17
N TYR A 51 -1.20 7.99 -4.03
CA TYR A 51 0.24 8.11 -4.01
C TYR A 51 0.83 7.59 -2.70
N MET A 52 2.03 7.04 -2.80
CA MET A 52 2.80 6.51 -1.68
C MET A 52 4.26 6.90 -1.80
N GLU A 53 4.81 7.44 -0.72
CA GLU A 53 6.23 7.72 -0.57
C GLU A 53 6.81 6.83 0.52
N ILE A 54 7.97 6.25 0.26
CA ILE A 54 8.76 5.51 1.26
C ILE A 54 10.13 6.16 1.30
N SER A 55 10.63 6.49 2.49
CA SER A 55 11.97 7.03 2.69
C SER A 55 12.74 6.24 3.74
N VAL A 56 14.03 6.02 3.49
CA VAL A 56 14.98 5.41 4.42
C VAL A 56 16.12 6.39 4.65
N ASN A 57 16.33 6.83 5.90
CA ASN A 57 17.29 7.87 6.27
C ASN A 57 17.13 9.15 5.41
N ASN A 58 15.88 9.58 5.19
CA ASN A 58 15.50 10.72 4.34
C ASN A 58 15.81 10.55 2.84
N ASN A 59 16.26 9.37 2.40
CA ASN A 59 16.38 9.04 0.98
C ASN A 59 15.06 8.45 0.50
N ALA A 60 14.35 9.17 -0.37
CA ALA A 60 13.12 8.69 -0.99
C ALA A 60 13.42 7.53 -1.94
N LEU A 61 12.70 6.43 -1.78
CA LEU A 61 12.76 5.28 -2.67
C LEU A 61 11.81 5.48 -3.86
N PHE A 62 12.17 4.92 -5.01
CA PHE A 62 11.20 4.76 -6.08
C PHE A 62 10.13 3.74 -5.67
N VAL A 63 8.86 4.17 -5.66
CA VAL A 63 7.69 3.34 -5.37
C VAL A 63 6.86 3.20 -6.64
N ALA A 64 6.90 2.03 -7.27
CA ALA A 64 6.10 1.77 -8.47
C ALA A 64 4.60 1.90 -8.17
N ARG A 65 3.82 2.44 -9.12
CA ARG A 65 2.37 2.61 -8.98
C ARG A 65 1.63 1.31 -8.64
N SER A 66 2.11 0.16 -9.13
CA SER A 66 1.57 -1.17 -8.79
C SER A 66 1.73 -1.58 -7.32
N VAL A 67 2.46 -0.80 -6.52
CA VAL A 67 2.56 -1.02 -5.07
C VAL A 67 1.26 -0.62 -4.36
N TYR A 68 0.56 0.41 -4.86
CA TYR A 68 -0.53 1.06 -4.13
C TYR A 68 -1.80 1.36 -4.94
N ALA A 69 -1.78 1.32 -6.27
CA ALA A 69 -2.89 1.80 -7.09
C ALA A 69 -4.17 0.94 -7.03
N ASP A 70 -4.08 -0.28 -6.49
CA ASP A 70 -5.22 -1.16 -6.24
C ASP A 70 -5.70 -1.10 -4.78
N LEU A 71 -5.16 -0.19 -3.97
CA LEU A 71 -5.52 -0.04 -2.56
C LEU A 71 -6.59 1.03 -2.37
N ALA A 72 -7.56 0.74 -1.51
CA ALA A 72 -8.51 1.69 -0.99
C ALA A 72 -8.85 1.39 0.47
N ASP A 73 -9.38 2.39 1.16
CA ASP A 73 -9.85 2.27 2.55
C ASP A 73 -8.78 1.75 3.51
N VAL A 74 -7.53 2.20 3.33
CA VAL A 74 -6.41 1.84 4.21
C VAL A 74 -6.62 2.48 5.58
N GLY A 75 -7.01 1.66 6.56
CA GLY A 75 -7.26 2.06 7.95
C GLY A 75 -6.09 1.77 8.90
N VAL A 76 -5.18 0.86 8.53
CA VAL A 76 -4.04 0.46 9.35
C VAL A 76 -2.76 0.57 8.54
N ALA A 77 -1.73 1.17 9.14
CA ALA A 77 -0.38 1.20 8.59
C ALA A 77 0.64 1.00 9.71
N SER A 78 1.58 0.08 9.54
CA SER A 78 2.65 -0.17 10.52
C SER A 78 3.97 -0.53 9.84
N LEU A 79 5.07 -0.19 10.50
CA LEU A 79 6.42 -0.50 10.06
C LEU A 79 7.06 -1.49 11.01
N ARG A 80 7.77 -2.48 10.47
CA ARG A 80 8.60 -3.40 11.24
C ARG A 80 9.91 -3.70 10.52
N GLN A 81 10.94 -4.03 11.29
CA GLN A 81 12.18 -4.57 10.75
C GLN A 81 12.07 -6.10 10.64
N LYS A 82 12.27 -6.65 9.44
CA LYS A 82 12.26 -8.10 9.22
C LYS A 82 13.62 -8.74 9.51
N LYS A 83 14.69 -8.04 9.12
CA LYS A 83 16.09 -8.33 9.44
C LYS A 83 16.91 -7.07 9.24
N LYS A 84 18.18 -7.07 9.64
CA LYS A 84 19.09 -5.93 9.45
C LYS A 84 19.05 -5.47 7.97
N GLY A 85 18.75 -4.19 7.76
CA GLY A 85 18.64 -3.58 6.43
C GLY A 85 17.38 -3.92 5.62
N GLN A 86 16.42 -4.68 6.17
CA GLN A 86 15.17 -5.03 5.49
C GLN A 86 13.96 -4.66 6.34
N PHE A 87 13.06 -3.89 5.75
CA PHE A 87 11.88 -3.34 6.38
C PHE A 87 10.61 -3.89 5.71
N VAL A 88 9.52 -3.90 6.47
CA VAL A 88 8.20 -4.26 5.98
C VAL A 88 7.21 -3.19 6.43
N LEU A 89 6.52 -2.61 5.45
CA LEU A 89 5.31 -1.83 5.67
C LEU A 89 4.12 -2.78 5.55
N THR A 90 3.32 -2.84 6.60
CA THR A 90 2.07 -3.59 6.62
C THR A 90 0.91 -2.60 6.56
N LEU A 91 0.05 -2.76 5.56
CA LEU A 91 -1.17 -1.98 5.35
C LEU A 91 -2.39 -2.89 5.50
N GLY A 92 -3.41 -2.43 6.22
CA GLY A 92 -4.71 -3.07 6.31
C GLY A 92 -5.79 -2.16 5.75
N GLY A 93 -6.67 -2.71 4.91
CA GLY A 93 -7.80 -1.98 4.33
C GLY A 93 -8.98 -2.90 4.04
N GLY A 94 -10.07 -2.30 3.56
CA GLY A 94 -11.37 -2.96 3.38
C GLY A 94 -12.11 -3.18 4.70
N ASP A 95 -13.32 -3.74 4.61
CA ASP A 95 -14.15 -4.12 5.75
C ASP A 95 -14.52 -5.62 5.66
N ALA A 96 -14.84 -6.22 6.81
CA ALA A 96 -15.37 -7.59 6.91
C ALA A 96 -14.79 -8.60 5.88
N SER A 97 -15.61 -9.04 4.92
CA SER A 97 -15.27 -10.02 3.88
C SER A 97 -14.27 -9.49 2.84
N GLU A 98 -14.29 -8.20 2.56
CA GLU A 98 -13.37 -7.55 1.62
C GLU A 98 -12.08 -7.06 2.28
N SER A 99 -11.86 -7.41 3.56
CA SER A 99 -10.67 -6.97 4.28
C SER A 99 -9.41 -7.68 3.76
N TYR A 100 -8.35 -6.89 3.60
CA TYR A 100 -7.09 -7.37 3.06
C TYR A 100 -5.91 -6.84 3.86
N THR A 101 -4.77 -7.53 3.73
CA THR A 101 -3.48 -7.10 4.24
C THR A 101 -2.47 -7.05 3.11
N VAL A 102 -1.74 -5.93 3.01
CA VAL A 102 -0.61 -5.78 2.10
C VAL A 102 0.67 -5.66 2.89
N GLU A 103 1.65 -6.49 2.54
CA GLU A 103 3.03 -6.34 3.01
C GLU A 103 3.93 -5.86 1.87
N VAL A 104 4.52 -4.67 2.05
CA VAL A 104 5.55 -4.13 1.16
C VAL A 104 6.91 -4.31 1.83
N THR A 105 7.74 -5.19 1.29
CA THR A 105 9.12 -5.39 1.73
C THR A 105 10.06 -4.49 0.94
N PHE A 106 10.96 -3.78 1.61
CA PHE A 106 11.92 -2.87 1.01
C PHE A 106 13.23 -2.82 1.80
N ASP A 107 14.26 -2.25 1.17
CA ASP A 107 15.53 -1.89 1.82
C ASP A 107 15.87 -0.43 1.53
N GLU A 108 17.09 0.00 1.83
CA GLU A 108 17.55 1.38 1.61
C GLU A 108 17.65 1.78 0.12
N ASN A 109 17.56 0.83 -0.81
CA ASN A 109 17.75 1.07 -2.24
C ASN A 109 16.45 0.97 -3.03
N LEU A 110 15.57 0.01 -2.71
CA LEU A 110 14.31 -0.16 -3.43
C LEU A 110 13.24 -0.93 -2.65
N VAL A 111 12.00 -0.77 -3.13
CA VAL A 111 10.93 -1.74 -2.89
C VAL A 111 11.30 -3.07 -3.54
N ARG A 112 11.21 -4.17 -2.80
CA ARG A 112 11.60 -5.52 -3.24
C ARG A 112 10.41 -6.39 -3.57
N GLN A 113 9.36 -6.34 -2.76
CA GLN A 113 8.21 -7.21 -2.91
C GLN A 113 6.94 -6.55 -2.36
N ARG A 114 5.81 -6.80 -3.03
CA ARG A 114 4.46 -6.61 -2.51
C ARG A 114 3.79 -7.97 -2.37
N THR A 115 3.19 -8.25 -1.22
CA THR A 115 2.31 -9.40 -1.00
C THR A 115 0.94 -8.89 -0.61
N LEU A 116 -0.11 -9.25 -1.36
CA LEU A 116 -1.51 -8.99 -1.00
C LEU A 116 -2.13 -10.28 -0.47
N MET A 117 -2.80 -10.19 0.67
CA MET A 117 -3.47 -11.30 1.35
C MET A 117 -4.93 -10.95 1.60
N SER A 118 -5.82 -11.91 1.35
CA SER A 118 -7.21 -11.83 1.83
C SER A 118 -7.22 -12.22 3.30
N ASN A 119 -7.81 -11.38 4.16
CA ASN A 119 -7.91 -11.70 5.58
C ASN A 119 -8.97 -12.77 5.85
N GLU A 120 -10.04 -12.80 5.05
CA GLU A 120 -11.09 -13.81 5.13
C GLU A 120 -10.54 -15.21 4.77
N ALA A 121 -9.94 -15.33 3.59
CA ALA A 121 -9.43 -16.61 3.11
C ALA A 121 -8.05 -16.98 3.70
N LYS A 122 -7.41 -16.05 4.43
CA LYS A 122 -6.06 -16.20 5.03
C LYS A 122 -5.01 -16.69 4.03
N GLN A 123 -5.14 -16.27 2.77
CA GLN A 123 -4.30 -16.73 1.67
C GLN A 123 -3.65 -15.55 0.94
N VAL A 124 -2.49 -15.82 0.34
CA VAL A 124 -1.82 -14.87 -0.55
C VAL A 124 -2.58 -14.83 -1.88
N MET A 125 -3.13 -13.66 -2.22
CA MET A 125 -3.82 -13.44 -3.48
C MET A 125 -2.85 -13.03 -4.59
N GLN A 126 -1.86 -12.22 -4.25
CA GLN A 126 -0.88 -11.73 -5.21
C GLN A 126 0.48 -11.56 -4.55
N ARG A 127 1.52 -11.89 -5.30
CA ARG A 127 2.91 -11.56 -4.97
C ARG A 127 3.56 -10.91 -6.18
N THR A 128 4.14 -9.73 -5.97
CA THR A 128 4.85 -8.97 -7.01
C THR A 128 6.27 -8.70 -6.54
N THR A 129 7.27 -9.03 -7.35
CA THR A 129 8.69 -8.78 -7.05
C THR A 129 9.20 -7.67 -7.96
N TYR A 130 9.95 -6.75 -7.36
CA TYR A 130 10.51 -5.57 -8.03
C TYR A 130 12.02 -5.72 -8.14
N PHE A 131 12.56 -5.34 -9.30
CA PHE A 131 13.98 -5.41 -9.59
C PHE A 131 14.48 -4.00 -9.93
N ALA A 132 15.74 -3.72 -9.59
CA ALA A 132 16.39 -2.52 -10.07
C ALA A 132 16.43 -2.59 -11.61
N SER A 133 16.13 -1.48 -12.29
CA SER A 133 16.30 -1.42 -13.74
C SER A 133 17.77 -1.67 -14.05
N GLN A 134 18.06 -2.70 -14.85
CA GLN A 134 19.38 -2.79 -15.48
C GLN A 134 19.47 -1.62 -16.46
N SER A 135 20.52 -0.80 -16.34
CA SER A 135 20.90 0.07 -17.44
C SER A 135 21.08 -0.82 -18.66
N MET A 136 20.21 -0.69 -19.66
CA MET A 136 20.54 -1.16 -21.00
C MET A 136 21.64 -0.22 -21.48
N ASP A 137 22.90 -0.64 -21.31
CA ASP A 137 24.02 -0.01 -21.98
C ASP A 137 23.69 -0.01 -23.48
N LYS A 138 23.55 1.20 -24.03
CA LYS A 138 23.37 1.43 -25.47
C LYS A 138 24.71 1.40 -26.17
#